data_AF-A0A7C1KPB5-F1
#
_entry.id   AF-A0A7C1KPB5-F1
#
_cell.length_a   1.000
_cell.length_b   1.000
_cell.length_c   1.000
_cell.angle_alpha   90.00
_cell.angle_beta   90.00
_cell.angle_gamma   90.00
#
_symmetry.space_group_name_H-M   'P 1'
#
loop_
_entity.id
_entity.type
_entity.pdbx_description
1 polymer ?
#
loop_
_entity_poly.entity_id
_entity_poly.type
_entity_poly.pdbx_seq_one_letter_code
_entity_poly.pdbx_strand_id
1 'polypeptide(L)'
;MKQKKDTEGFKFNVLNIRFPHDKHFTFDVQCADCHRNIAHDLNLEPTNRPRMSYCFQCHPSTDPCEKCHPDGPPAEEAYIPPPARTPETPSADVAQATFEVKCSKCHALYPPTFYNKEQWVTNVEKMSNLTGANISAEDKALIISYLDTVAQP
;
A
#
# COMPACT_ATOMS: atom_id res chain seq x y z
N MET A 1 26.12 11.96 -6.30
CA MET A 1 24.65 11.89 -6.40
C MET A 1 24.18 10.77 -5.49
N LYS A 2 23.38 11.05 -4.47
CA LYS A 2 22.87 9.99 -3.58
C LYS A 2 21.84 9.18 -4.38
N GLN A 3 22.02 7.86 -4.46
CA GLN A 3 21.00 6.94 -4.98
C GLN A 3 19.68 7.26 -4.27
N LYS A 4 18.71 7.78 -5.02
CA LYS A 4 17.35 7.83 -4.54
C LYS A 4 16.86 6.39 -4.60
N LYS A 5 16.27 5.90 -3.52
CA LYS A 5 15.69 4.55 -3.47
C LYS A 5 14.29 4.68 -4.03
N ASP A 6 14.16 4.44 -5.32
CA ASP A 6 13.05 4.91 -6.16
C ASP A 6 11.72 4.20 -5.92
N THR A 7 11.66 3.29 -4.93
CA THR A 7 10.51 2.41 -4.70
C THR A 7 9.99 2.43 -3.27
N GLU A 8 10.67 3.10 -2.33
CA GLU A 8 10.25 3.12 -0.93
C GLU A 8 9.22 4.24 -0.69
N GLY A 9 7.97 3.97 -1.09
CA GLY A 9 6.77 4.67 -0.61
C GLY A 9 6.15 5.73 -1.52
N PHE A 10 6.48 5.83 -2.82
CA PHE A 10 5.87 6.82 -3.76
C PHE A 10 5.80 8.27 -3.21
N LYS A 11 6.74 8.62 -2.31
CA LYS A 11 6.64 9.81 -1.47
C LYS A 11 6.95 11.12 -2.21
N PHE A 12 7.46 11.04 -3.44
CA PHE A 12 7.90 12.20 -4.23
C PHE A 12 7.44 12.11 -5.68
N ASN A 13 7.17 13.26 -6.30
CA ASN A 13 6.92 13.37 -7.75
C ASN A 13 8.24 13.26 -8.54
N VAL A 14 8.88 12.08 -8.50
CA VAL A 14 10.18 11.87 -9.15
C VAL A 14 10.12 12.07 -10.66
N LEU A 15 8.94 11.87 -11.25
CA LEU A 15 8.68 11.97 -12.69
C LEU A 15 8.20 13.37 -13.14
N ASN A 16 8.24 14.37 -12.24
CA ASN A 16 7.85 15.76 -12.52
C ASN A 16 6.47 15.93 -13.20
N ILE A 17 5.54 15.00 -12.95
CA ILE A 17 4.19 15.03 -13.52
C ILE A 17 3.49 16.29 -13.02
N ARG A 18 3.05 17.15 -13.95
CA ARG A 18 2.26 18.33 -13.61
C ARG A 18 0.79 17.95 -13.51
N PHE A 19 0.25 17.95 -12.30
CA PHE A 19 -1.15 17.63 -12.04
C PHE A 19 -1.96 18.90 -11.69
N PRO A 20 -2.77 19.43 -12.61
CA PRO A 20 -3.55 20.64 -12.38
C PRO A 20 -4.82 20.33 -11.55
N HIS A 21 -4.72 20.38 -10.22
CA HIS A 21 -5.85 20.09 -9.31
C HIS A 21 -7.09 20.95 -9.62
N ASP A 22 -6.87 22.22 -9.97
CA ASP A 22 -7.92 23.17 -10.36
C ASP A 22 -8.80 22.65 -11.49
N LYS A 23 -8.19 22.03 -12.52
CA LYS A 23 -8.90 21.46 -13.67
C LYS A 23 -9.66 20.20 -13.32
N HIS A 24 -9.21 19.45 -12.32
CA HIS A 24 -9.87 18.21 -11.93
C HIS A 24 -11.07 18.51 -11.03
N PHE A 25 -10.97 19.50 -10.15
CA PHE A 25 -12.09 19.94 -9.31
C PHE A 25 -13.31 20.43 -10.11
N THR A 26 -13.14 20.89 -11.35
CA THR A 26 -14.30 21.24 -12.21
C THR A 26 -15.14 20.02 -12.62
N PHE A 27 -14.64 18.80 -12.40
CA PHE A 27 -15.36 17.54 -12.63
C PHE A 27 -15.92 16.95 -11.32
N ASP A 28 -16.00 17.75 -10.25
CA ASP A 28 -16.55 17.37 -8.94
C ASP A 28 -15.78 16.25 -8.21
N VAL A 29 -14.52 16.02 -8.59
CA VAL A 29 -13.66 15.04 -7.91
C VAL A 29 -13.17 15.58 -6.57
N GLN A 30 -13.12 14.70 -5.58
CA GLN A 30 -12.71 14.96 -4.21
C GLN A 30 -11.24 14.56 -3.98
N CYS A 31 -10.61 15.11 -2.95
CA CYS A 31 -9.21 14.82 -2.62
C CYS A 31 -8.95 13.31 -2.42
N ALA A 32 -9.90 12.61 -1.79
CA ALA A 32 -9.84 11.18 -1.51
C ALA A 32 -10.01 10.31 -2.76
N ASP A 33 -10.54 10.88 -3.84
CA ASP A 33 -10.67 10.15 -5.10
C ASP A 33 -9.29 9.84 -5.67
N CYS A 34 -8.30 10.71 -5.52
CA CYS A 34 -6.93 10.43 -5.99
C CYS A 34 -6.00 10.00 -4.85
N HIS A 35 -6.16 10.58 -3.66
CA HIS A 35 -5.28 10.31 -2.54
C HIS A 35 -5.87 9.25 -1.60
N ARG A 36 -5.30 8.04 -1.64
CA ARG A 36 -5.70 6.98 -0.70
C ARG A 36 -5.32 7.37 0.71
N ASN A 37 -6.19 7.16 1.69
CA ASN A 37 -5.82 7.36 3.10
C ASN A 37 -5.31 8.78 3.43
N ILE A 38 -5.69 9.81 2.65
CA ILE A 38 -5.23 11.19 2.83
C ILE A 38 -5.53 11.74 4.24
N ALA A 39 -6.66 11.34 4.81
CA ALA A 39 -7.07 11.75 6.15
C ALA A 39 -6.19 11.17 7.28
N HIS A 40 -5.39 10.14 7.01
CA HIS A 40 -4.47 9.51 7.97
C HIS A 40 -3.00 9.68 7.55
N ASP A 41 -2.72 10.55 6.58
CA ASP A 41 -1.35 10.90 6.21
C ASP A 41 -0.83 11.92 7.22
N LEU A 42 -0.12 11.43 8.24
CA LEU A 42 0.43 12.25 9.32
C LEU A 42 1.70 13.03 8.90
N ASN A 43 2.11 12.97 7.62
CA ASN A 43 3.29 13.67 7.13
C ASN A 43 2.97 15.11 6.73
N LEU A 44 3.94 16.01 6.94
CA LEU A 44 3.85 17.43 6.54
C LEU A 44 3.74 17.60 5.02
N GLU A 45 4.25 16.65 4.24
CA GLU A 45 4.03 16.56 2.79
C GLU A 45 3.17 15.32 2.51
N PRO A 46 1.91 15.45 2.03
CA PRO A 46 1.04 14.30 1.78
C PRO A 46 1.67 13.32 0.78
N THR A 47 1.91 12.10 1.24
CA THR A 47 2.64 11.01 0.57
C THR A 47 1.78 9.91 -0.04
N ASN A 48 0.45 9.95 0.10
CA ASN A 48 -0.42 8.95 -0.54
C ASN A 48 -0.86 9.33 -1.96
N ARG A 49 0.10 9.47 -2.88
CA ARG A 49 -0.20 9.76 -4.29
C ARG A 49 -0.83 8.54 -4.99
N PRO A 50 -1.72 8.74 -5.97
CA PRO A 50 -2.29 7.64 -6.73
C PRO A 50 -1.22 6.90 -7.54
N ARG A 51 -1.44 5.60 -7.78
CA ARG A 51 -0.70 4.87 -8.82
C ARG A 51 -1.15 5.35 -10.20
N MET A 52 -0.29 5.24 -11.21
CA MET A 52 -0.63 5.57 -12.61
C MET A 52 -1.94 4.91 -13.08
N SER A 53 -2.15 3.64 -12.71
CA SER A 53 -3.38 2.92 -13.06
C SER A 53 -4.67 3.60 -12.57
N TYR A 54 -4.58 4.44 -11.55
CA TYR A 54 -5.72 5.20 -11.04
C TYR A 54 -6.16 6.29 -12.01
N CYS A 55 -5.21 6.94 -12.70
CA CYS A 55 -5.50 7.93 -13.73
C CYS A 55 -6.35 7.33 -14.86
N PHE A 56 -6.12 6.05 -15.16
CA PHE A 56 -6.82 5.33 -16.23
C PHE A 56 -8.26 4.91 -15.90
N GLN A 57 -8.76 5.22 -14.70
CA GLN A 57 -10.18 5.05 -14.41
C GLN A 57 -11.05 6.07 -15.16
N CYS A 58 -10.46 7.25 -15.46
CA CYS A 58 -11.14 8.31 -16.20
C CYS A 58 -10.45 8.64 -17.54
N HIS A 59 -9.13 8.44 -17.63
CA HIS A 59 -8.37 8.66 -18.87
C HIS A 59 -8.15 7.35 -19.65
N PRO A 60 -8.16 7.36 -20.99
CA PRO A 60 -7.81 6.18 -21.77
C PRO A 60 -6.39 5.68 -21.47
N SER A 61 -6.22 4.38 -21.24
CA SER A 61 -4.88 3.77 -21.11
C SER A 61 -4.08 3.76 -22.41
N THR A 62 -4.71 4.13 -23.52
CA THR A 62 -4.11 4.29 -24.84
C THR A 62 -3.59 5.71 -25.09
N ASP A 63 -3.78 6.64 -24.15
CA ASP A 63 -3.22 7.99 -24.27
C ASP A 63 -1.67 7.92 -24.32
N PRO A 64 -1.01 8.79 -25.12
CA PRO A 64 0.45 8.86 -25.15
C PRO A 64 1.03 9.23 -23.77
N CYS A 65 2.16 8.61 -23.41
CA CYS A 65 2.82 8.81 -22.12
C CYS A 65 3.16 10.29 -21.85
N GLU A 66 3.51 11.03 -22.89
CA GLU A 66 3.96 12.43 -22.82
C GLU A 66 2.84 13.39 -22.40
N LYS A 67 1.58 12.96 -22.53
CA LYS A 67 0.41 13.72 -22.06
C LYS A 67 0.44 13.93 -20.54
N CYS A 68 1.04 12.99 -19.81
CA CYS A 68 1.18 13.04 -18.36
C CYS A 68 2.64 13.25 -17.93
N HIS A 69 3.60 12.73 -18.68
CA HIS A 69 5.03 12.77 -18.33
C HIS A 69 5.79 13.75 -19.25
N PRO A 70 6.17 14.95 -18.76
CA PRO A 70 6.85 15.95 -19.59
C PRO A 70 8.22 15.47 -20.11
N ASP A 71 8.88 14.58 -19.36
CA ASP A 71 10.18 13.99 -19.70
C ASP A 71 10.03 12.62 -20.41
N GLY A 72 8.80 12.20 -20.74
CA GLY A 72 8.49 10.89 -21.30
C GLY A 72 8.46 9.76 -20.25
N PRO A 73 8.17 8.52 -20.66
CA PRO A 73 8.27 7.37 -19.76
C PRO A 73 9.72 7.25 -19.26
N PRO A 74 9.95 6.82 -18.00
CA PRO A 74 11.30 6.61 -17.52
C PRO A 74 12.06 5.64 -18.45
N ALA A 75 13.31 5.97 -18.76
CA ALA A 75 14.16 5.24 -19.72
C ALA A 75 14.46 3.78 -19.31
N GLU A 76 14.16 3.44 -18.06
CA GLU A 76 14.26 2.10 -17.51
C GLU A 76 12.90 1.77 -16.89
N GLU A 77 12.30 0.64 -17.28
CA GLU A 77 11.12 0.12 -16.60
C GLU A 77 11.52 -0.08 -15.13
N ALA A 78 11.11 0.85 -14.28
CA ALA A 78 11.37 0.74 -12.87
C ALA A 78 10.70 -0.56 -12.42
N TYR A 79 11.49 -1.60 -12.16
CA TYR A 79 10.99 -2.82 -11.55
C TYR A 79 10.52 -2.44 -10.16
N ILE A 80 9.22 -2.17 -10.05
CA ILE A 80 8.55 -2.06 -8.77
C ILE A 80 8.38 -3.51 -8.32
N PRO A 81 9.15 -3.99 -7.33
CA PRO A 81 8.96 -5.35 -6.85
C PRO A 81 7.49 -5.49 -6.48
N PRO A 82 6.83 -6.59 -6.89
CA PRO A 82 5.47 -6.85 -6.47
C PRO A 82 5.43 -6.74 -4.94
N PRO A 83 4.36 -6.15 -4.36
CA PRO A 83 4.19 -6.16 -2.91
C PRO A 83 4.48 -7.59 -2.42
N ALA A 84 5.32 -7.72 -1.38
CA ALA A 84 5.87 -9.00 -0.93
C ALA A 84 4.81 -10.10 -1.02
N ARG A 85 5.18 -11.13 -1.78
CA ARG A 85 4.25 -12.08 -2.40
C ARG A 85 3.32 -12.67 -1.34
N THR A 86 2.02 -12.56 -1.58
CA THR A 86 1.05 -13.40 -0.90
C THR A 86 1.35 -14.86 -1.26
N PRO A 87 1.29 -15.80 -0.30
CA PRO A 87 1.33 -17.21 -0.63
C PRO A 87 0.24 -17.52 -1.67
N GLU A 88 0.61 -18.21 -2.77
CA GLU A 88 -0.36 -18.63 -3.79
C GLU A 88 -1.39 -19.62 -3.22
N THR A 89 -1.02 -20.31 -2.14
CA THR A 89 -1.88 -21.21 -1.37
C THR A 89 -1.68 -20.91 0.12
N PRO A 90 -2.75 -20.66 0.89
CA PRO A 90 -2.65 -20.49 2.33
C PRO A 90 -2.08 -21.74 3.02
N SER A 91 -1.44 -21.54 4.17
CA SER A 91 -0.95 -22.64 5.02
C SER A 91 -2.06 -23.63 5.39
N ALA A 92 -1.68 -24.89 5.64
CA ALA A 92 -2.58 -25.89 6.21
C ALA A 92 -2.84 -25.64 7.71
N ASP A 93 -1.96 -24.89 8.37
CA ASP A 93 -2.18 -24.44 9.74
C ASP A 93 -3.18 -23.28 9.77
N VAL A 94 -4.23 -23.41 10.59
CA VAL A 94 -5.34 -22.44 10.62
C VAL A 94 -4.88 -21.06 11.11
N ALA A 95 -3.94 -20.99 12.06
CA ALA A 95 -3.48 -19.73 12.62
C ALA A 95 -2.63 -18.96 11.60
N GLN A 96 -1.68 -19.65 10.95
CA GLN A 96 -0.89 -19.10 9.86
C GLN A 96 -1.77 -18.72 8.65
N ALA A 97 -2.70 -19.58 8.25
CA ALA A 97 -3.61 -19.29 7.14
C ALA A 97 -4.46 -18.05 7.41
N THR A 98 -4.93 -17.88 8.65
CA THR A 98 -5.70 -16.70 9.05
C THR A 98 -4.84 -15.44 8.95
N PHE A 99 -3.59 -15.46 9.40
CA PHE A 99 -2.64 -14.36 9.21
C PHE A 99 -2.43 -14.05 7.73
N GLU A 100 -2.13 -15.06 6.92
CA GLU A 100 -1.87 -14.87 5.49
C GLU A 100 -3.08 -14.29 4.76
N VAL A 101 -4.28 -14.83 4.98
CA VAL A 101 -5.50 -14.38 4.30
C VAL A 101 -5.96 -13.00 4.79
N LYS A 102 -5.93 -12.74 6.11
CA LYS A 102 -6.45 -11.49 6.67
C LYS A 102 -5.50 -10.33 6.45
N CYS A 103 -4.20 -10.53 6.68
CA CYS A 103 -3.21 -9.45 6.58
C CYS A 103 -2.79 -9.14 5.14
N SER A 104 -2.99 -10.06 4.19
CA SER A 104 -2.68 -9.81 2.78
C SER A 104 -3.76 -9.05 2.01
N LYS A 105 -4.93 -8.84 2.62
CA LYS A 105 -6.10 -8.24 1.95
C LYS A 105 -5.83 -6.86 1.37
N CYS A 106 -4.96 -6.08 2.01
CA CYS A 106 -4.72 -4.67 1.68
C CYS A 106 -3.27 -4.38 1.28
N HIS A 107 -2.31 -5.15 1.78
CA HIS A 107 -0.89 -4.96 1.52
C HIS A 107 -0.16 -6.31 1.58
N ALA A 108 1.10 -6.30 1.18
CA ALA A 108 2.00 -7.44 1.34
C ALA A 108 2.09 -7.90 2.80
N LEU A 109 2.33 -9.19 3.02
CA LEU A 109 2.62 -9.68 4.37
C LEU A 109 3.98 -9.16 4.82
N TYR A 110 3.98 -8.55 6.00
CA TYR A 110 5.23 -8.24 6.70
C TYR A 110 5.82 -9.53 7.26
N PRO A 111 7.15 -9.72 7.22
CA PRO A 111 7.78 -10.87 7.86
C PRO A 111 7.42 -10.91 9.35
N PRO A 112 7.00 -12.06 9.92
CA PRO A 112 6.70 -12.16 11.35
C PRO A 112 7.87 -11.76 12.26
N THR A 113 9.09 -11.91 11.75
CA THR A 113 10.33 -11.48 12.42
C THR A 113 10.59 -9.97 12.36
N PHE A 114 9.66 -9.15 11.86
CA PHE A 114 9.84 -7.71 11.76
C PHE A 114 9.55 -6.97 13.08
N TYR A 115 8.67 -7.53 13.92
CA TYR A 115 8.32 -7.00 15.23
C TYR A 115 8.49 -8.09 16.31
N ASN A 116 8.61 -7.65 17.56
CA ASN A 116 8.49 -8.54 18.72
C ASN A 116 7.02 -8.83 19.05
N LYS A 117 6.79 -9.70 20.03
CA LYS A 117 5.45 -10.18 20.41
C LYS A 117 4.52 -9.05 20.85
N GLU A 118 4.99 -8.17 21.72
CA GLU A 118 4.18 -7.07 22.26
C GLU A 118 3.80 -6.05 21.19
N GLN A 119 4.73 -5.76 20.28
CA GLN A 119 4.50 -4.91 19.12
C GLN A 119 3.48 -5.53 18.16
N TRP A 120 3.55 -6.84 17.94
CA TRP A 120 2.56 -7.55 17.12
C TRP A 120 1.15 -7.46 17.67
N VAL A 121 0.96 -7.64 18.98
CA VAL A 121 -0.35 -7.48 19.64
C VAL A 121 -0.93 -6.08 19.34
N THR A 122 -0.10 -5.05 19.53
CA THR A 122 -0.51 -3.65 19.27
C THR A 122 -0.83 -3.40 17.79
N ASN A 123 -0.05 -3.98 16.88
CA ASN A 123 -0.24 -3.79 15.44
C ASN A 123 -1.47 -4.53 14.94
N VAL A 124 -1.70 -5.78 15.35
CA VAL A 124 -2.91 -6.55 14.99
C VAL A 124 -4.16 -5.82 15.46
N GLU A 125 -4.13 -5.26 16.68
CA GLU A 125 -5.24 -4.46 17.20
C GLU A 125 -5.51 -3.23 16.32
N LYS A 126 -4.47 -2.46 15.98
CA LYS A 126 -4.61 -1.31 15.07
C LYS A 126 -5.17 -1.72 13.70
N MET A 127 -4.62 -2.76 13.08
CA MET A 127 -5.03 -3.20 11.75
C MET A 127 -6.48 -3.72 11.74
N SER A 128 -6.90 -4.42 12.79
CA SER A 128 -8.27 -4.91 12.90
C SER A 128 -9.32 -3.80 13.00
N ASN A 129 -8.95 -2.62 13.48
CA ASN A 129 -9.83 -1.46 13.62
C ASN A 129 -9.90 -0.61 12.34
N LEU A 130 -9.16 -0.97 11.28
CA LEU A 130 -9.25 -0.28 9.99
C LEU A 130 -10.50 -0.69 9.21
N THR A 131 -11.17 0.30 8.62
CA THR A 131 -12.36 0.09 7.78
C THR A 131 -12.07 -0.92 6.66
N GLY A 132 -12.87 -1.97 6.58
CA GLY A 132 -12.75 -3.02 5.56
C GLY A 132 -11.77 -4.14 5.90
N ALA A 133 -11.07 -4.11 7.05
CA ALA A 133 -10.20 -5.20 7.48
C ALA A 133 -10.99 -6.50 7.75
N ASN A 134 -12.18 -6.40 8.35
CA ASN A 134 -13.06 -7.53 8.67
C ASN A 134 -12.31 -8.66 9.42
N ILE A 135 -11.56 -8.29 10.45
CA ILE A 135 -10.82 -9.18 11.35
C ILE A 135 -11.63 -9.31 12.64
N SER A 136 -12.24 -10.48 12.85
CA SER A 136 -13.02 -10.79 14.06
C SER A 136 -12.13 -10.96 15.28
N ALA A 137 -12.71 -11.04 16.49
CA ALA A 137 -11.94 -11.30 17.70
C ALA A 137 -11.26 -12.69 17.64
N GLU A 138 -11.93 -13.67 17.04
CA GLU A 138 -11.41 -15.01 16.80
C GLU A 138 -10.23 -14.98 15.82
N ASP A 139 -10.36 -14.23 14.71
CA ASP A 139 -9.26 -14.05 13.76
C ASP A 139 -8.04 -13.41 14.46
N LYS A 140 -8.24 -12.37 15.28
CA LYS A 140 -7.16 -11.71 16.01
C LYS A 140 -6.42 -12.70 16.92
N ALA A 141 -7.15 -13.53 17.65
CA ALA A 141 -6.57 -14.51 18.55
C ALA A 141 -5.72 -15.55 17.79
N LEU A 142 -6.22 -16.04 16.65
CA LEU A 142 -5.48 -16.95 15.77
C LEU A 142 -4.21 -16.30 15.22
N ILE A 143 -4.31 -15.06 14.74
CA ILE A 143 -3.17 -14.30 14.20
C ILE A 143 -2.10 -14.10 15.28
N ILE A 144 -2.48 -13.67 16.48
CA ILE A 144 -1.54 -13.47 17.59
C ILE A 144 -0.91 -14.80 18.01
N SER A 145 -1.69 -15.88 18.10
CA SER A 145 -1.17 -17.20 18.42
C SER A 145 -0.11 -17.67 17.42
N TYR A 146 -0.29 -17.41 16.13
CA TYR A 146 0.74 -17.69 15.12
C TYR A 146 1.98 -16.82 15.36
N LEU A 147 1.80 -15.50 15.45
CA LEU A 147 2.90 -14.55 15.61
C LEU A 147 3.73 -14.81 16.88
N ASP A 148 3.12 -15.24 17.98
CA ASP A 148 3.84 -15.57 19.21
C ASP A 148 4.85 -16.71 19.07
N THR A 149 4.68 -17.57 18.05
CA THR A 149 5.59 -18.69 17.77
C THR A 149 6.73 -18.32 16.83
N VAL A 150 6.57 -17.29 16.00
CA VAL A 150 7.50 -16.94 14.90
C VAL A 150 8.05 -15.51 14.97
N ALA A 151 7.54 -14.66 15.86
CA ALA A 151 8.01 -13.30 16.06
C ALA A 151 9.45 -13.27 16.57
N GLN A 152 10.08 -12.10 16.49
CA GLN A 152 11.36 -11.92 17.15
C GLN A 152 11.24 -12.23 18.65
N PRO A 153 12.26 -12.91 19.23
CA PRO A 153 12.31 -13.18 20.65
C PRO A 153 12.36 -11.91 21.50
#